data_AF-A0A527GWM7-F1
#
_entry.id   AF-A0A527GWM7-F1
#
_cell.length_a   1.000
_cell.length_b   1.000
_cell.length_c   1.000
_cell.angle_alpha   90.00
_cell.angle_beta   90.00
_cell.angle_gamma   90.00
#
_symmetry.space_group_name_H-M   'P 1'
#
loop_
_entity.id
_entity.type
_entity.pdbx_description
1 polymer ?
#
loop_
_entity_poly.entity_id
_entity_poly.type
_entity_poly.pdbx_seq_one_letter_code
_entity_poly.pdbx_strand_id
1 'polypeptide(L)'
;LAGGLLDRLWPGADQAANGPQAVDASELRALRRGMRVGQELRSRVISVAFADDSPARAALVANTFAQVYVDTLTKKRQASDQQELDAITASLPGLQNDLQAAADRLEKYRLSHGAIDQGSADNAARERADLSQQLSMSKADLAAVESRLRYIQQLREQGTTLITLAEAIGAPELADLAARQALAPADQELRTTTQSKIEQGVDRIAADANIFRAQIAALESRKNILDAVMADTASRLSGLRALEPQVSLLTQRYNELLGRQQDLTRRIGVPSAGISILSAAWPPTIPQTLPAIFLVPPGMILFAILGAMYVTMRNHFDRTFRGEAEAEAVLKVPCMGQIPEACGMHAKQLRNLVLGERRSAYSRAVTSLLIAAAPNALRARSSYTALVTSSVPQDGGTELAWSLALAGTRLGGRVLLVDLERKGVQLTLEFLHQFSERKNRHSFADYVCNRCDLEGAVARLHEIGIDVMTAAPSDDLLALLSCEDGGKVMADLHATYRIVIINLPSALGRPEAKFLP
;
A
#
# COMPACT_ATOMS: atom_id res chain seq x y z
N LEU A 1 21.01 -19.45 17.82
CA LEU A 1 21.03 -20.47 18.90
C LEU A 1 19.65 -20.71 19.55
N ALA A 2 18.53 -20.36 18.90
CA ALA A 2 17.18 -20.58 19.43
C ALA A 2 16.27 -21.28 18.39
N GLY A 3 16.82 -22.28 17.67
CA GLY A 3 16.06 -23.08 16.69
C GLY A 3 15.87 -24.55 17.07
N GLY A 4 16.71 -25.10 17.96
CA GLY A 4 16.75 -26.55 18.22
C GLY A 4 16.01 -27.04 19.48
N LEU A 5 15.27 -26.17 20.17
CA LEU A 5 14.62 -26.52 21.45
C LEU A 5 13.14 -26.91 21.32
N LEU A 6 12.50 -26.57 20.19
CA LEU A 6 11.10 -26.93 19.91
C LEU A 6 10.96 -28.34 19.29
N ASP A 7 11.95 -28.81 18.53
CA ASP A 7 11.93 -30.14 17.89
C ASP A 7 12.02 -31.31 18.88
N ARG A 8 12.38 -31.05 20.15
CA ARG A 8 12.55 -32.10 21.16
C ARG A 8 11.29 -32.39 21.99
N LEU A 9 10.26 -31.55 21.87
CA LEU A 9 9.04 -31.64 22.69
C LEU A 9 7.87 -32.35 21.99
N TRP A 10 7.98 -32.66 20.70
CA TRP A 10 6.87 -33.27 19.94
C TRP A 10 7.30 -34.23 18.82
N PRO A 11 7.80 -35.45 19.14
CA PRO A 11 8.20 -36.42 18.12
C PRO A 11 6.95 -37.13 17.58
N GLY A 12 6.26 -36.50 16.63
CA GLY A 12 5.08 -37.12 16.00
C GLY A 12 4.28 -36.25 15.02
N ALA A 13 4.57 -34.97 14.88
CA ALA A 13 3.81 -34.09 13.98
C ALA A 13 4.28 -34.13 12.50
N ASP A 14 5.49 -34.63 12.23
CA ASP A 14 6.10 -34.52 10.89
C ASP A 14 5.82 -35.68 9.95
N GLN A 15 5.23 -36.79 10.41
CA GLN A 15 4.96 -37.94 9.53
C GLN A 15 3.62 -37.86 8.78
N ALA A 16 2.69 -37.00 9.19
CA ALA A 16 1.40 -36.83 8.50
C ALA A 16 1.42 -35.72 7.43
N ALA A 17 2.48 -34.91 7.36
CA ALA A 17 2.57 -33.72 6.51
C ALA A 17 3.42 -33.91 5.23
N ASN A 18 3.92 -35.13 4.96
CA ASN A 18 4.76 -35.45 3.80
C ASN A 18 4.00 -36.21 2.69
N GLY A 19 2.71 -35.92 2.51
CA GLY A 19 1.97 -36.36 1.32
C GLY A 19 2.22 -35.41 0.14
N PRO A 20 2.14 -35.87 -1.14
CA PRO A 20 2.29 -35.00 -2.31
C PRO A 20 1.36 -33.77 -2.27
N GLN A 21 0.15 -33.92 -1.69
CA GLN A 21 -0.80 -32.82 -1.50
C GLN A 21 -0.34 -31.74 -0.51
N ALA A 22 0.49 -32.08 0.48
CA ALA A 22 1.00 -31.13 1.47
C ALA A 22 2.19 -30.32 0.95
N VAL A 23 3.02 -30.94 0.09
CA VAL A 23 4.09 -30.25 -0.66
C VAL A 23 3.48 -29.24 -1.62
N ASP A 24 2.48 -29.65 -2.42
CA ASP A 24 1.74 -28.75 -3.33
C ASP A 24 1.11 -27.56 -2.58
N ALA A 25 0.51 -27.81 -1.41
CA ALA A 25 -0.07 -26.74 -0.59
C ALA A 25 0.98 -25.77 -0.04
N SER A 26 2.19 -26.24 0.27
CA SER A 26 3.28 -25.40 0.75
C SER A 26 3.87 -24.52 -0.36
N GLU A 27 4.03 -25.08 -1.56
CA GLU A 27 4.52 -24.38 -2.75
C GLU A 27 3.52 -23.33 -3.24
N LEU A 28 2.22 -23.65 -3.25
CA LEU A 28 1.16 -22.68 -3.56
C LEU A 28 1.12 -21.52 -2.58
N ARG A 29 1.37 -21.77 -1.28
CA ARG A 29 1.48 -20.69 -0.27
C ARG A 29 2.73 -19.85 -0.47
N ALA A 30 3.85 -20.45 -0.88
CA ALA A 30 5.06 -19.71 -1.21
C ALA A 30 4.83 -18.82 -2.44
N LEU A 31 4.24 -19.39 -3.51
CA LEU A 31 3.85 -18.67 -4.71
C LEU A 31 2.93 -17.49 -4.37
N ARG A 32 1.86 -17.73 -3.60
CA ARG A 32 0.91 -16.69 -3.20
C ARG A 32 1.55 -15.56 -2.39
N ARG A 33 2.53 -15.87 -1.53
CA ARG A 33 3.24 -14.85 -0.73
C ARG A 33 4.20 -14.01 -1.58
N GLY A 34 4.86 -14.62 -2.57
CA GLY A 34 5.75 -13.91 -3.49
C GLY A 34 5.00 -13.12 -4.56
N MET A 35 3.74 -13.47 -4.84
CA MET A 35 2.95 -12.83 -5.90
C MET A 35 2.36 -11.49 -5.46
N ARG A 36 2.52 -10.47 -6.29
CA ARG A 36 1.84 -9.17 -6.16
C ARG A 36 1.09 -8.90 -7.45
N VAL A 37 -0.22 -8.78 -7.35
CA VAL A 37 -1.10 -8.44 -8.47
C VAL A 37 -1.81 -7.15 -8.13
N GLY A 38 -1.73 -6.16 -9.02
CA GLY A 38 -2.33 -4.85 -8.83
C GLY A 38 -2.82 -4.28 -10.14
N GLN A 39 -3.74 -3.33 -10.05
CA GLN A 39 -4.12 -2.51 -11.19
C GLN A 39 -3.21 -1.28 -11.24
N GLU A 40 -2.69 -0.98 -12.43
CA GLU A 40 -1.83 0.17 -12.62
C GLU A 40 -2.69 1.46 -12.71
N LEU A 41 -2.74 2.22 -11.61
CA LEU A 41 -3.46 3.50 -11.49
C LEU A 41 -4.96 3.36 -11.86
N ARG A 42 -5.44 4.19 -12.79
CA ARG A 42 -6.80 4.17 -13.36
C ARG A 42 -6.85 3.53 -14.76
N SER A 43 -5.83 2.76 -15.13
CA SER A 43 -5.76 2.11 -16.45
C SER A 43 -6.38 0.71 -16.42
N ARG A 44 -6.63 0.10 -17.59
CA ARG A 44 -7.05 -1.31 -17.71
C ARG A 44 -5.86 -2.30 -17.68
N VAL A 45 -4.69 -1.86 -17.19
CA VAL A 45 -3.48 -2.68 -17.11
C VAL A 45 -3.40 -3.32 -15.74
N ILE A 46 -3.20 -4.64 -15.72
CA ILE A 46 -2.96 -5.43 -14.52
C ILE A 46 -1.45 -5.71 -14.47
N SER A 47 -0.78 -5.19 -13.44
CA SER A 47 0.61 -5.49 -13.17
C SER A 47 0.72 -6.75 -12.31
N VAL A 48 1.63 -7.63 -12.73
CA VAL A 48 1.83 -8.97 -12.18
C VAL A 48 3.32 -9.10 -11.87
N ALA A 49 3.66 -9.15 -10.59
CA ALA A 49 5.05 -9.22 -10.12
C ALA A 49 5.24 -10.40 -9.15
N PHE A 50 6.43 -10.99 -9.19
CA PHE A 50 6.82 -12.06 -8.28
C PHE A 50 8.14 -11.72 -7.60
N ALA A 51 8.17 -11.80 -6.28
CA ALA A 51 9.35 -11.53 -5.47
C ALA A 51 10.14 -12.83 -5.22
N ASP A 52 11.42 -12.81 -5.61
CA ASP A 52 12.34 -13.95 -5.48
C ASP A 52 13.77 -13.46 -5.28
N ASP A 53 14.62 -14.31 -4.70
CA ASP A 53 16.06 -14.06 -4.54
C ASP A 53 16.79 -14.10 -5.89
N SER A 54 16.30 -14.93 -6.82
CA SER A 54 16.85 -15.01 -8.18
C SER A 54 16.07 -14.10 -9.13
N PRO A 55 16.69 -13.08 -9.76
CA PRO A 55 16.00 -12.19 -10.70
C PRO A 55 15.48 -12.93 -11.94
N ALA A 56 16.17 -13.98 -12.38
CA ALA A 56 15.74 -14.82 -13.49
C ALA A 56 14.49 -15.65 -13.10
N ARG A 57 14.46 -16.23 -11.90
CA ARG A 57 13.31 -16.99 -11.40
C ARG A 57 12.10 -16.08 -11.19
N ALA A 58 12.32 -14.87 -10.68
CA ALA A 58 11.29 -13.84 -10.51
C ALA A 58 10.53 -13.56 -11.82
N ALA A 59 11.27 -13.24 -12.89
CA ALA A 59 10.70 -12.98 -14.20
C ALA A 59 10.02 -14.22 -14.80
N LEU A 60 10.66 -15.39 -14.70
CA LEU A 60 10.12 -16.64 -15.24
C LEU A 60 8.76 -16.97 -14.61
N VAL A 61 8.66 -16.96 -13.28
CA VAL A 61 7.41 -17.28 -12.56
C VAL A 61 6.31 -16.27 -12.90
N ALA A 62 6.61 -14.97 -12.94
CA ALA A 62 5.62 -13.95 -13.30
C ALA A 62 5.09 -14.12 -14.73
N ASN A 63 5.98 -14.40 -15.69
CA ASN A 63 5.62 -14.66 -17.08
C ASN A 63 4.79 -15.93 -17.22
N THR A 64 5.25 -17.03 -16.61
CA THR A 64 4.52 -18.31 -16.63
C THR A 64 3.14 -18.17 -16.00
N PHE A 65 3.02 -17.44 -14.88
CA PHE A 65 1.73 -17.18 -14.25
C PHE A 65 0.77 -16.45 -15.20
N ALA A 66 1.23 -15.37 -15.84
CA ALA A 66 0.44 -14.63 -16.81
C ALA A 66 0.02 -15.52 -18.00
N GLN A 67 0.95 -16.33 -18.52
CA GLN A 67 0.71 -17.19 -19.67
C GLN A 67 -0.28 -18.32 -19.35
N VAL A 68 -0.10 -19.01 -18.22
CA VAL A 68 -1.04 -20.04 -17.75
C VAL A 68 -2.42 -19.45 -17.48
N TYR A 69 -2.51 -18.22 -16.97
CA TYR A 69 -3.79 -17.55 -16.76
C TYR A 69 -4.49 -17.24 -18.09
N VAL A 70 -3.76 -16.70 -19.08
CA VAL A 70 -4.27 -16.45 -20.45
C VAL A 70 -4.73 -17.75 -21.11
N ASP A 71 -3.94 -18.81 -21.01
CA ASP A 71 -4.27 -20.12 -21.59
C ASP A 71 -5.51 -20.73 -20.92
N THR A 72 -5.60 -20.63 -19.60
CA THR A 72 -6.75 -21.12 -18.82
C THR A 72 -8.01 -20.36 -19.18
N LEU A 73 -7.92 -19.03 -19.32
CA LEU A 73 -9.06 -18.20 -19.74
C LEU A 73 -9.49 -18.53 -21.17
N THR A 74 -8.53 -18.76 -22.06
CA THR A 74 -8.78 -19.18 -23.45
C THR A 74 -9.52 -20.50 -23.49
N LYS A 75 -9.04 -21.52 -22.75
CA LYS A 75 -9.71 -22.83 -22.65
C LYS A 75 -11.12 -22.71 -22.05
N LYS A 76 -11.29 -21.90 -21.00
CA LYS A 76 -12.61 -21.69 -20.37
C LYS A 76 -13.61 -21.04 -21.33
N ARG A 77 -13.17 -20.05 -22.11
CA ARG A 77 -14.00 -19.42 -23.16
C ARG A 77 -14.32 -20.40 -24.27
N GLN A 78 -13.32 -21.12 -24.77
CA GLN A 78 -13.53 -22.14 -25.80
C GLN A 78 -14.53 -23.22 -25.35
N ALA A 79 -14.45 -23.68 -24.10
CA ALA A 79 -15.40 -24.63 -23.54
C ALA A 79 -16.83 -24.04 -23.44
N SER A 80 -16.95 -22.77 -23.07
CA SER A 80 -18.25 -22.07 -23.05
C SER A 80 -18.84 -21.91 -24.45
N ASP A 81 -18.03 -21.50 -25.42
CA ASP A 81 -18.44 -21.34 -26.82
C ASP A 81 -18.84 -22.69 -27.43
N GLN A 82 -18.14 -23.77 -27.06
CA GLN A 82 -18.48 -25.14 -27.48
C GLN A 82 -19.84 -25.57 -26.92
N GLN A 83 -20.12 -25.30 -25.64
CA GLN A 83 -21.43 -25.60 -25.04
C GLN A 83 -22.57 -24.85 -25.73
N GLU A 84 -22.36 -23.58 -26.08
CA GLU A 84 -23.33 -22.79 -26.84
C GLU A 84 -23.53 -23.36 -28.26
N LEU A 85 -22.44 -23.75 -28.92
CA LEU A 85 -22.48 -24.38 -30.25
C LEU A 85 -23.26 -25.70 -30.22
N ASP A 86 -23.01 -26.54 -29.22
CA ASP A 86 -23.69 -27.83 -29.06
C ASP A 86 -25.20 -27.62 -28.82
N ALA A 87 -25.57 -26.62 -28.00
CA ALA A 87 -26.97 -26.25 -27.77
C ALA A 87 -27.68 -25.74 -29.04
N ILE A 88 -27.02 -24.89 -29.83
CA ILE A 88 -27.57 -24.42 -31.12
C ILE A 88 -27.71 -25.59 -32.08
N THR A 89 -26.70 -26.44 -32.20
CA THR A 89 -26.69 -27.59 -33.09
C THR A 89 -27.78 -28.61 -32.72
N ALA A 90 -28.06 -28.80 -31.43
CA ALA A 90 -29.17 -29.62 -30.96
C ALA A 90 -30.56 -29.04 -31.30
N SER A 91 -30.68 -27.71 -31.38
CA SER A 91 -31.94 -27.02 -31.69
C SER A 91 -32.26 -26.89 -33.19
N LEU A 92 -31.23 -26.90 -34.04
CA LEU A 92 -31.37 -26.72 -35.50
C LEU A 92 -32.33 -27.74 -36.16
N PRO A 93 -32.26 -29.06 -35.87
CA PRO A 93 -33.17 -30.04 -36.47
C PRO A 93 -34.64 -29.76 -36.11
N GLY A 94 -34.92 -29.34 -34.88
CA GLY A 94 -36.27 -28.98 -34.45
C GLY A 94 -36.81 -27.79 -35.24
N LEU A 95 -36.00 -26.72 -35.35
CA LEU A 95 -36.38 -25.53 -36.11
C LEU A 95 -36.52 -25.81 -37.62
N GLN A 96 -35.68 -26.69 -38.17
CA GLN A 96 -35.79 -27.15 -39.55
C GLN A 96 -37.11 -27.89 -39.80
N ASN A 97 -37.51 -28.78 -38.89
CA ASN A 97 -38.80 -29.48 -38.97
C ASN A 97 -39.98 -28.51 -38.85
N ASP A 98 -39.91 -27.53 -37.95
CA ASP A 98 -40.94 -26.51 -37.80
C ASP A 98 -41.07 -25.63 -39.06
N LEU A 99 -39.92 -25.24 -39.65
CA LEU A 99 -39.87 -24.49 -40.91
C LEU A 99 -40.49 -25.31 -42.05
N GLN A 100 -40.13 -26.59 -42.17
CA GLN A 100 -40.68 -27.48 -43.18
C GLN A 100 -42.19 -27.66 -43.00
N ALA A 101 -42.67 -27.88 -41.77
CA ALA A 101 -44.09 -27.98 -41.48
C ALA A 101 -44.85 -26.68 -41.78
N ALA A 102 -44.26 -25.52 -41.51
CA ALA A 102 -44.84 -24.22 -41.83
C ALA A 102 -44.87 -23.95 -43.35
N ALA A 103 -43.79 -24.28 -44.06
CA ALA A 103 -43.70 -24.20 -45.51
C ALA A 103 -44.74 -25.13 -46.18
N ASP A 104 -44.85 -26.37 -45.72
CA ASP A 104 -45.84 -27.33 -46.20
C ASP A 104 -47.28 -26.83 -45.98
N ARG A 105 -47.56 -26.19 -44.84
CA ARG A 105 -48.88 -25.58 -44.57
C ARG A 105 -49.16 -24.42 -45.52
N LEU A 106 -48.18 -23.54 -45.75
CA LEU A 106 -48.30 -22.43 -46.69
C LEU A 106 -48.52 -22.94 -48.11
N GLU A 107 -47.78 -23.96 -48.53
CA GLU A 107 -47.88 -24.55 -49.86
C GLU A 107 -49.22 -25.28 -50.05
N LYS A 108 -49.64 -26.12 -49.09
CA LYS A 108 -50.99 -26.72 -49.09
C LYS A 108 -52.09 -25.66 -49.11
N TYR A 109 -51.91 -24.54 -48.41
CA TYR A 109 -52.88 -23.43 -48.44
C TYR A 109 -52.93 -22.75 -49.82
N ARG A 110 -51.77 -22.49 -50.43
CA ARG A 110 -51.66 -21.96 -51.80
C ARG A 110 -52.28 -22.89 -52.84
N LEU A 111 -52.05 -24.20 -52.73
CA LEU A 111 -52.61 -25.21 -53.63
C LEU A 111 -54.13 -25.38 -53.46
N SER A 112 -54.65 -25.33 -52.23
CA SER A 112 -56.09 -25.52 -51.94
C SER A 112 -56.95 -24.29 -52.23
N HIS A 113 -56.42 -23.08 -52.04
CA HIS A 113 -57.18 -21.83 -52.22
C HIS A 113 -56.83 -21.07 -53.51
N GLY A 114 -55.85 -21.58 -54.27
CA GLY A 114 -55.34 -21.01 -55.53
C GLY A 114 -54.31 -19.90 -55.32
N ALA A 115 -53.42 -19.71 -56.29
CA ALA A 115 -52.56 -18.54 -56.36
C ALA A 115 -53.43 -17.31 -56.68
N ILE A 116 -53.77 -16.53 -55.66
CA ILE A 116 -54.61 -15.34 -55.82
C ILE A 116 -53.77 -14.25 -56.48
N ASP A 117 -54.14 -13.89 -57.69
CA ASP A 117 -53.57 -12.74 -58.39
C ASP A 117 -54.19 -11.46 -57.82
N GLN A 118 -53.39 -10.64 -57.12
CA GLN A 118 -53.86 -9.37 -56.53
C GLN A 118 -54.51 -8.46 -57.60
N GLY A 119 -54.09 -8.58 -58.86
CA GLY A 119 -54.70 -7.86 -59.97
C GLY A 119 -56.17 -8.22 -60.23
N SER A 120 -56.60 -9.46 -59.93
CA SER A 120 -57.99 -9.88 -60.08
C SER A 120 -58.90 -9.26 -59.01
N ALA A 121 -58.41 -9.17 -57.77
CA ALA A 121 -59.12 -8.49 -56.68
C ALA A 121 -59.23 -6.97 -56.93
N ASP A 122 -58.18 -6.32 -57.44
CA ASP A 122 -58.25 -4.90 -57.78
C ASP A 122 -59.22 -4.62 -58.94
N ASN A 123 -59.24 -5.49 -59.96
CA ASN A 123 -60.16 -5.35 -61.09
C ASN A 123 -61.63 -5.53 -60.67
N ALA A 124 -61.93 -6.54 -59.85
CA ALA A 124 -63.26 -6.73 -59.33
C ALA A 124 -63.68 -5.58 -58.38
N ALA A 125 -62.73 -4.89 -57.72
CA ALA A 125 -63.03 -3.74 -56.86
C ALA A 125 -63.41 -2.52 -57.70
N ARG A 126 -62.74 -2.33 -58.84
CA ARG A 126 -63.11 -1.32 -59.84
C ARG A 126 -64.48 -1.60 -60.47
N GLU A 127 -64.73 -2.84 -60.90
CA GLU A 127 -66.04 -3.23 -61.47
C GLU A 127 -67.19 -3.03 -60.46
N ARG A 128 -66.95 -3.29 -59.16
CA ARG A 128 -67.91 -3.00 -58.10
C ARG A 128 -68.20 -1.51 -57.97
N ALA A 129 -67.18 -0.65 -58.09
CA ALA A 129 -67.34 0.79 -58.04
C ALA A 129 -68.16 1.30 -59.23
N ASP A 130 -67.86 0.82 -60.43
CA ASP A 130 -68.59 1.15 -61.67
C ASP A 130 -70.05 0.71 -61.60
N LEU A 131 -70.31 -0.54 -61.16
CA LEU A 131 -71.67 -1.03 -60.94
C LEU A 131 -72.40 -0.18 -59.90
N SER A 132 -71.73 0.20 -58.81
CA SER A 132 -72.36 1.05 -57.78
C SER A 132 -72.71 2.44 -58.30
N GLN A 133 -71.91 3.01 -59.21
CA GLN A 133 -72.20 4.27 -59.88
C GLN A 133 -73.40 4.13 -60.83
N GLN A 134 -73.43 3.09 -61.67
CA GLN A 134 -74.55 2.80 -62.57
C GLN A 134 -75.86 2.59 -61.81
N LEU A 135 -75.80 1.86 -60.69
CA LEU A 135 -76.94 1.59 -59.82
C LEU A 135 -77.47 2.87 -59.18
N SER A 136 -76.57 3.80 -58.80
CA SER A 136 -76.94 5.13 -58.31
C SER A 136 -77.66 5.95 -59.40
N MET A 137 -77.14 5.93 -60.64
CA MET A 137 -77.77 6.59 -61.79
C MET A 137 -79.15 6.01 -62.10
N SER A 138 -79.28 4.69 -62.26
CA SER A 138 -80.58 4.04 -62.51
C SER A 138 -81.58 4.24 -61.36
N LYS A 139 -81.13 4.33 -60.10
CA LYS A 139 -82.00 4.69 -58.96
C LYS A 139 -82.50 6.13 -59.05
N ALA A 140 -81.66 7.06 -59.49
CA ALA A 140 -82.06 8.45 -59.72
C ALA A 140 -83.08 8.55 -60.87
N ASP A 141 -82.86 7.82 -61.97
CA ASP A 141 -83.80 7.76 -63.10
C ASP A 141 -85.15 7.17 -62.69
N LEU A 142 -85.15 6.06 -61.95
CA LEU A 142 -86.38 5.48 -61.40
C LEU A 142 -87.12 6.49 -60.51
N ALA A 143 -86.41 7.17 -59.59
CA ALA A 143 -87.02 8.16 -58.72
C ALA A 143 -87.64 9.34 -59.52
N ALA A 144 -86.98 9.77 -60.60
CA ALA A 144 -87.50 10.79 -61.51
C ALA A 144 -88.78 10.32 -62.23
N VAL A 145 -88.81 9.07 -62.73
CA VAL A 145 -90.00 8.51 -63.39
C VAL A 145 -91.14 8.27 -62.38
N GLU A 146 -90.85 7.74 -61.20
CA GLU A 146 -91.85 7.49 -60.15
C GLU A 146 -92.44 8.79 -59.58
N SER A 147 -91.64 9.84 -59.46
CA SER A 147 -92.14 11.16 -59.04
C SER A 147 -93.04 11.78 -60.11
N ARG A 148 -92.71 11.64 -61.39
CA ARG A 148 -93.59 12.03 -62.51
C ARG A 148 -94.90 11.24 -62.49
N LEU A 149 -94.84 9.93 -62.29
CA LEU A 149 -96.00 9.06 -62.23
C LEU A 149 -96.92 9.47 -61.06
N ARG A 150 -96.35 9.70 -59.87
CA ARG A 150 -97.09 10.23 -58.70
C ARG A 150 -97.71 11.59 -58.97
N TYR A 151 -96.98 12.49 -59.62
CA TYR A 151 -97.48 13.81 -60.00
C TYR A 151 -98.68 13.73 -60.97
N ILE A 152 -98.59 12.87 -62.00
CA ILE A 152 -99.69 12.62 -62.95
C ILE A 152 -100.91 12.01 -62.24
N GLN A 153 -100.71 11.07 -61.32
CA GLN A 153 -101.79 10.47 -60.52
C GLN A 153 -102.51 11.52 -59.65
N GLN A 154 -101.74 12.40 -59.01
CA GLN A 154 -102.29 13.47 -58.17
C GLN A 154 -103.10 14.48 -58.99
N LEU A 155 -102.61 14.87 -60.18
CA LEU A 155 -103.35 15.73 -61.11
C LEU A 155 -104.65 15.08 -61.59
N ARG A 156 -104.64 13.75 -61.81
CA ARG A 156 -105.84 12.98 -62.18
C ARG A 156 -106.89 12.98 -61.06
N GLU A 157 -106.48 12.87 -59.80
CA GLU A 157 -107.37 12.89 -58.62
C GLU A 157 -107.96 14.29 -58.36
N GLN A 158 -107.24 15.35 -58.72
CA GLN A 158 -107.66 16.74 -58.52
C GLN A 158 -108.58 17.30 -59.62
N GLY A 159 -108.83 16.54 -60.71
CA GLY A 159 -109.76 16.94 -61.77
C GLY A 159 -109.31 18.16 -62.58
N THR A 160 -108.01 18.37 -62.74
CA THR A 160 -107.41 19.52 -63.43
C THR A 160 -107.58 19.51 -64.95
N THR A 161 -107.44 20.67 -65.58
CA THR A 161 -107.59 20.88 -67.04
C THR A 161 -106.69 19.95 -67.86
N LEU A 162 -107.25 19.31 -68.88
CA LEU A 162 -106.59 18.30 -69.75
C LEU A 162 -105.22 18.74 -70.32
N ILE A 163 -105.02 20.04 -70.49
CA ILE A 163 -103.79 20.66 -71.01
C ILE A 163 -102.61 20.43 -70.05
N THR A 164 -102.83 20.58 -68.74
CA THR A 164 -101.79 20.36 -67.71
C THR A 164 -101.43 18.88 -67.56
N LEU A 165 -102.38 17.98 -67.83
CA LEU A 165 -102.17 16.54 -67.84
C LEU A 165 -101.34 16.10 -69.07
N ALA A 166 -101.64 16.68 -70.24
CA ALA A 166 -100.92 16.41 -71.48
C ALA A 166 -99.45 16.87 -71.43
N GLU A 167 -99.19 18.02 -70.79
CA GLU A 167 -97.84 18.55 -70.59
C GLU A 167 -97.01 17.69 -69.61
N ALA A 168 -97.63 17.18 -68.53
CA ALA A 168 -96.97 16.29 -67.57
C ALA A 168 -96.64 14.89 -68.13
N ILE A 169 -97.44 14.39 -69.08
CA ILE A 169 -97.20 13.11 -69.79
C ILE A 169 -96.15 13.29 -70.90
N GLY A 170 -95.91 14.51 -71.37
CA GLY A 170 -94.87 14.82 -72.36
C GLY A 170 -95.18 14.34 -73.79
N ALA A 171 -96.45 14.08 -74.12
CA ALA A 171 -96.86 13.72 -75.47
C ALA A 171 -97.45 14.95 -76.19
N PRO A 172 -96.76 15.53 -77.18
CA PRO A 172 -97.25 16.73 -77.89
C PRO A 172 -98.56 16.46 -78.65
N GLU A 173 -98.80 15.21 -79.04
CA GLU A 173 -100.05 14.75 -79.64
C GLU A 173 -101.24 14.82 -78.66
N LEU A 174 -101.01 14.59 -77.36
CA LEU A 174 -102.03 14.75 -76.32
C LEU A 174 -102.36 16.22 -76.07
N ALA A 175 -101.38 17.13 -76.24
CA ALA A 175 -101.60 18.57 -76.08
C ALA A 175 -102.46 19.14 -77.22
N ASP A 176 -102.26 18.69 -78.46
CA ASP A 176 -103.10 19.04 -79.62
C ASP A 176 -104.53 18.47 -79.46
N LEU A 177 -104.66 17.22 -79.03
CA LEU A 177 -105.97 16.61 -78.76
C LEU A 177 -106.70 17.28 -77.57
N ALA A 178 -105.98 17.66 -76.52
CA ALA A 178 -106.52 18.42 -75.39
C ALA A 178 -107.00 19.82 -75.81
N ALA A 179 -106.27 20.50 -76.70
CA ALA A 179 -106.68 21.78 -77.25
C ALA A 179 -107.94 21.67 -78.13
N ARG A 180 -108.04 20.62 -78.96
CA ARG A 180 -109.23 20.33 -79.78
C ARG A 180 -110.46 20.00 -78.93
N GLN A 181 -110.28 19.24 -77.85
CA GLN A 181 -111.36 18.88 -76.92
C GLN A 181 -111.85 20.07 -76.09
N ALA A 182 -111.00 21.07 -75.83
CA ALA A 182 -111.40 22.33 -75.19
C ALA A 182 -112.32 23.20 -76.08
N LEU A 183 -112.21 23.09 -77.41
CA LEU A 183 -113.08 23.79 -78.37
C LEU A 183 -114.43 23.09 -78.62
N ALA A 184 -114.54 21.77 -78.40
CA ALA A 184 -115.75 20.98 -78.67
C ALA A 184 -116.06 19.98 -77.52
N PRO A 185 -116.65 20.43 -76.40
CA PRO A 185 -116.80 19.61 -75.18
C PRO A 185 -117.88 18.51 -75.26
N ALA A 186 -118.72 18.49 -76.30
CA ALA A 186 -119.87 17.59 -76.44
C ALA A 186 -119.59 16.33 -77.28
N ASP A 187 -118.37 16.16 -77.79
CA ASP A 187 -118.02 15.07 -78.70
C ASP A 187 -117.51 13.84 -77.91
N GLN A 188 -118.34 12.80 -77.85
CA GLN A 188 -118.11 11.63 -76.98
C GLN A 188 -116.97 10.74 -77.49
N GLU A 189 -116.76 10.69 -78.80
CA GLU A 189 -115.72 9.90 -79.47
C GLU A 189 -114.31 10.48 -79.24
N LEU A 190 -114.20 11.83 -79.20
CA LEU A 190 -112.96 12.52 -78.84
C LEU A 190 -112.60 12.29 -77.37
N ARG A 191 -113.58 12.29 -76.45
CA ARG A 191 -113.34 11.99 -75.02
C ARG A 191 -112.79 10.59 -74.80
N THR A 192 -113.37 9.57 -75.45
CA THR A 192 -112.89 8.18 -75.33
C THR A 192 -111.51 8.00 -75.95
N THR A 193 -111.23 8.68 -77.06
CA THR A 193 -109.91 8.61 -77.73
C THR A 193 -108.82 9.28 -76.89
N THR A 194 -109.11 10.45 -76.30
CA THR A 194 -108.16 11.14 -75.41
C THR A 194 -107.92 10.37 -74.12
N GLN A 195 -108.96 9.81 -73.51
CA GLN A 195 -108.83 8.97 -72.31
C GLN A 195 -107.97 7.73 -72.58
N SER A 196 -108.20 7.04 -73.71
CA SER A 196 -107.39 5.89 -74.11
C SER A 196 -105.92 6.26 -74.36
N LYS A 197 -105.65 7.43 -74.96
CA LYS A 197 -104.27 7.91 -75.19
C LYS A 197 -103.57 8.32 -73.90
N ILE A 198 -104.29 8.87 -72.93
CA ILE A 198 -103.78 9.17 -71.59
C ILE A 198 -103.42 7.86 -70.86
N GLU A 199 -104.31 6.87 -70.89
CA GLU A 199 -104.05 5.53 -70.33
C GLU A 199 -102.82 4.90 -70.99
N GLN A 200 -102.72 4.95 -72.32
CA GLN A 200 -101.54 4.47 -73.05
C GLN A 200 -100.25 5.22 -72.66
N GLY A 201 -100.33 6.54 -72.38
CA GLY A 201 -99.20 7.34 -71.92
C GLY A 201 -98.77 7.01 -70.48
N VAL A 202 -99.72 6.82 -69.58
CA VAL A 202 -99.47 6.41 -68.18
C VAL A 202 -98.92 4.99 -68.14
N ASP A 203 -99.46 4.07 -68.92
CA ASP A 203 -98.98 2.68 -69.04
C ASP A 203 -97.54 2.64 -69.59
N ARG A 204 -97.20 3.54 -70.52
CA ARG A 204 -95.83 3.67 -71.03
C ARG A 204 -94.86 4.13 -69.94
N ILE A 205 -95.22 5.16 -69.16
CA ILE A 205 -94.40 5.65 -68.04
C ILE A 205 -94.29 4.59 -66.93
N ALA A 206 -95.37 3.84 -66.67
CA ALA A 206 -95.37 2.73 -65.72
C ALA A 206 -94.50 1.56 -66.22
N ALA A 207 -94.50 1.29 -67.53
CA ALA A 207 -93.60 0.32 -68.15
C ALA A 207 -92.13 0.77 -68.03
N ASP A 208 -91.82 2.05 -68.27
CA ASP A 208 -90.49 2.62 -68.08
C ASP A 208 -90.02 2.47 -66.62
N ALA A 209 -90.89 2.73 -65.64
CA ALA A 209 -90.58 2.50 -64.23
C ALA A 209 -90.28 1.02 -63.93
N ASN A 210 -91.04 0.09 -64.53
CA ASN A 210 -90.79 -1.34 -64.36
C ASN A 210 -89.49 -1.80 -65.04
N ILE A 211 -89.10 -1.20 -66.17
CA ILE A 211 -87.81 -1.42 -66.83
C ILE A 211 -86.68 -1.00 -65.89
N PHE A 212 -86.73 0.21 -65.32
CA PHE A 212 -85.72 0.68 -64.37
C PHE A 212 -85.66 -0.19 -63.11
N ARG A 213 -86.79 -0.65 -62.56
CA ARG A 213 -86.81 -1.60 -61.44
C ARG A 213 -86.14 -2.93 -61.79
N ALA A 214 -86.44 -3.50 -62.95
CA ALA A 214 -85.81 -4.72 -63.41
C ALA A 214 -84.30 -4.55 -63.63
N GLN A 215 -83.87 -3.40 -64.15
CA GLN A 215 -82.47 -3.05 -64.33
C GLN A 215 -81.74 -2.90 -62.99
N ILE A 216 -82.34 -2.24 -62.01
CA ILE A 216 -81.79 -2.13 -60.66
C ILE A 216 -81.66 -3.51 -60.01
N ALA A 217 -82.69 -4.37 -60.10
CA ALA A 217 -82.63 -5.72 -59.56
C ALA A 217 -81.51 -6.57 -60.20
N ALA A 218 -81.31 -6.45 -61.52
CA ALA A 218 -80.23 -7.12 -62.23
C ALA A 218 -78.83 -6.61 -61.80
N LEU A 219 -78.68 -5.28 -61.67
CA LEU A 219 -77.44 -4.64 -61.20
C LEU A 219 -77.14 -4.99 -59.73
N GLU A 220 -78.16 -5.03 -58.86
CA GLU A 220 -78.04 -5.42 -57.46
C GLU A 220 -77.64 -6.90 -57.33
N SER A 221 -78.26 -7.79 -58.11
CA SER A 221 -77.88 -9.21 -58.12
C SER A 221 -76.42 -9.39 -58.55
N ARG A 222 -75.96 -8.68 -59.59
CA ARG A 222 -74.58 -8.75 -60.07
C ARG A 222 -73.59 -8.19 -59.03
N LYS A 223 -73.95 -7.09 -58.37
CA LYS A 223 -73.17 -6.53 -57.24
C LYS A 223 -73.08 -7.51 -56.08
N ASN A 224 -74.17 -8.18 -55.69
CA ASN A 224 -74.17 -9.15 -54.59
C ASN A 224 -73.26 -10.36 -54.87
N ILE A 225 -73.25 -10.86 -56.10
CA ILE A 225 -72.34 -11.94 -56.52
C ILE A 225 -70.88 -11.47 -56.39
N LEU A 226 -70.59 -10.26 -56.88
CA LEU A 226 -69.25 -9.69 -56.81
C LEU A 226 -68.81 -9.45 -55.37
N ASP A 227 -69.72 -9.01 -54.49
CA ASP A 227 -69.49 -8.82 -53.05
C ASP A 227 -69.17 -10.15 -52.35
N ALA A 228 -69.86 -11.24 -52.72
CA ALA A 228 -69.57 -12.58 -52.19
C ALA A 228 -68.19 -13.10 -52.64
N VAL A 229 -67.84 -12.90 -53.91
CA VAL A 229 -66.51 -13.23 -54.45
C VAL A 229 -65.41 -12.40 -53.76
N MET A 230 -65.68 -11.12 -53.47
CA MET A 230 -64.76 -10.26 -52.73
C MET A 230 -64.56 -10.69 -51.28
N ALA A 231 -65.63 -11.07 -50.59
CA ALA A 231 -65.54 -11.55 -49.21
C ALA A 231 -64.73 -12.85 -49.13
N ASP A 232 -64.95 -13.78 -50.07
CA ASP A 232 -64.19 -15.03 -50.17
C ASP A 232 -62.71 -14.78 -50.49
N THR A 233 -62.40 -13.96 -51.49
CA THR A 233 -61.01 -13.59 -51.83
C THR A 233 -60.30 -12.86 -50.70
N ALA A 234 -60.97 -11.94 -50.00
CA ALA A 234 -60.43 -11.26 -48.82
C ALA A 234 -60.10 -12.23 -47.67
N SER A 235 -60.99 -13.20 -47.41
CA SER A 235 -60.76 -14.24 -46.40
C SER A 235 -59.52 -15.09 -46.74
N ARG A 236 -59.39 -15.50 -48.01
CA ARG A 236 -58.25 -16.29 -48.48
C ARG A 236 -56.92 -15.52 -48.40
N LEU A 237 -56.92 -14.24 -48.79
CA LEU A 237 -55.76 -13.34 -48.68
C LEU A 237 -55.36 -13.10 -47.22
N SER A 238 -56.33 -13.02 -46.31
CA SER A 238 -56.07 -12.89 -44.87
C SER A 238 -55.34 -14.12 -44.31
N GLY A 239 -55.77 -15.33 -44.68
CA GLY A 239 -55.07 -16.56 -44.31
C GLY A 239 -53.64 -16.62 -44.85
N LEU A 240 -53.41 -16.27 -46.12
CA LEU A 240 -52.07 -16.17 -46.70
C LEU A 240 -51.19 -15.18 -45.93
N ARG A 241 -51.72 -13.98 -45.61
CA ARG A 241 -50.99 -12.98 -44.82
C ARG A 241 -50.68 -13.41 -43.39
N ALA A 242 -51.39 -14.40 -42.84
CA ALA A 242 -51.08 -14.93 -41.52
C ALA A 242 -49.98 -16.01 -41.57
N LEU A 243 -49.92 -16.80 -42.65
CA LEU A 243 -48.97 -17.91 -42.84
C LEU A 243 -47.62 -17.45 -43.38
N GLU A 244 -47.59 -16.47 -44.29
CA GLU A 244 -46.36 -15.99 -44.93
C GLU A 244 -45.36 -15.36 -43.94
N PRO A 245 -45.78 -14.52 -42.96
CA PRO A 245 -44.89 -14.02 -41.91
C PRO A 245 -44.35 -15.13 -41.00
N GLN A 246 -45.09 -16.22 -40.79
CA GLN A 246 -44.63 -17.32 -39.94
C GLN A 246 -43.44 -18.04 -40.59
N VAL A 247 -43.53 -18.31 -41.90
CA VAL A 247 -42.43 -18.91 -42.65
C VAL A 247 -41.23 -17.97 -42.70
N SER A 248 -41.44 -16.67 -42.92
CA SER A 248 -40.33 -15.70 -42.96
C SER A 248 -39.65 -15.54 -41.60
N LEU A 249 -40.40 -15.53 -40.49
CA LEU A 249 -39.87 -15.49 -39.13
C LEU A 249 -39.04 -16.73 -38.80
N LEU A 250 -39.54 -17.93 -39.13
CA LEU A 250 -38.80 -19.18 -38.92
C LEU A 250 -37.54 -19.23 -39.78
N THR A 251 -37.62 -18.78 -41.03
CA THR A 251 -36.47 -18.67 -41.95
C THR A 251 -35.42 -17.70 -41.41
N GLN A 252 -35.85 -16.52 -40.94
CA GLN A 252 -34.95 -15.53 -40.35
C GLN A 252 -34.27 -16.08 -39.10
N ARG A 253 -35.02 -16.71 -38.19
CA ARG A 253 -34.48 -17.32 -36.98
C ARG A 253 -33.51 -18.46 -37.30
N TYR A 254 -33.82 -19.27 -38.31
CA TYR A 254 -32.94 -20.35 -38.78
C TYR A 254 -31.61 -19.80 -39.31
N ASN A 255 -31.67 -18.78 -40.16
CA ASN A 255 -30.47 -18.12 -40.69
C ASN A 255 -29.66 -17.41 -39.60
N GLU A 256 -30.31 -16.82 -38.59
CA GLU A 256 -29.64 -16.23 -37.43
C GLU A 256 -28.88 -17.29 -36.62
N LEU A 257 -29.51 -18.44 -36.34
CA LEU A 257 -28.85 -19.55 -35.65
C LEU A 257 -27.72 -20.15 -36.48
N LEU A 258 -27.88 -20.27 -37.80
CA LEU A 258 -26.82 -20.75 -38.70
C LEU A 258 -25.63 -19.78 -38.73
N GLY A 259 -25.89 -18.47 -38.81
CA GLY A 259 -24.85 -17.44 -38.71
C GLY A 259 -24.13 -17.50 -37.37
N ARG A 260 -24.88 -17.64 -36.27
CA ARG A 260 -24.31 -17.80 -34.92
C ARG A 260 -23.50 -19.08 -34.78
N GLN A 261 -23.92 -20.18 -35.40
CA GLN A 261 -23.17 -21.43 -35.46
C GLN A 261 -21.82 -21.24 -36.18
N GLN A 262 -21.81 -20.56 -37.32
CA GLN A 262 -20.59 -20.26 -38.07
C GLN A 262 -19.64 -19.34 -37.28
N ASP A 263 -20.19 -18.31 -36.62
CA ASP A 263 -19.42 -17.39 -35.78
C ASP A 263 -18.77 -18.10 -34.59
N LEU A 264 -19.51 -18.98 -33.91
CA LEU A 264 -18.98 -19.79 -32.80
C LEU A 264 -17.92 -20.77 -33.29
N THR A 265 -18.15 -21.45 -34.41
CA THR A 265 -17.17 -22.37 -35.02
C THR A 265 -15.85 -21.65 -35.33
N ARG A 266 -15.93 -20.42 -35.85
CA ARG A 266 -14.75 -19.58 -36.11
C ARG A 266 -14.03 -19.17 -34.82
N ARG A 267 -14.76 -18.79 -33.77
CA ARG A 267 -14.20 -18.41 -32.45
C ARG A 267 -13.54 -19.59 -31.74
N ILE A 268 -14.11 -20.78 -31.86
CA ILE A 268 -13.56 -22.03 -31.32
C ILE A 268 -12.30 -22.44 -32.08
N GLY A 269 -12.27 -22.24 -33.41
CA GLY A 269 -11.09 -22.51 -34.24
C GLY A 269 -9.92 -21.54 -34.02
N VAL A 270 -10.21 -20.29 -33.65
CA VAL A 270 -9.21 -19.28 -33.27
C VAL A 270 -9.58 -18.65 -31.92
N PRO A 271 -9.30 -19.36 -30.80
CA PRO A 271 -9.64 -18.87 -29.47
C PRO A 271 -8.92 -17.57 -29.11
N SER A 272 -9.62 -16.64 -28.46
CA SER A 272 -9.03 -15.41 -27.93
C SER A 272 -9.39 -15.18 -26.47
N ALA A 273 -8.37 -14.95 -25.65
CA ALA A 273 -8.52 -14.63 -24.24
C ALA A 273 -9.13 -13.24 -23.98
N GLY A 274 -9.22 -12.37 -25.00
CA GLY A 274 -9.65 -10.96 -24.86
C GLY A 274 -8.78 -10.11 -23.93
N ILE A 275 -7.68 -10.69 -23.46
CA ILE A 275 -6.59 -10.06 -22.72
C ILE A 275 -5.32 -10.41 -23.47
N SER A 276 -4.37 -9.47 -23.54
CA SER A 276 -3.07 -9.69 -24.13
C SER A 276 -1.99 -9.31 -23.12
N ILE A 277 -0.87 -10.02 -23.20
CA ILE A 277 0.33 -9.66 -22.43
C ILE A 277 0.94 -8.44 -23.14
N LEU A 278 0.84 -7.27 -22.49
CA LEU A 278 1.37 -6.02 -23.04
C LEU A 278 2.91 -6.01 -22.99
N SER A 279 3.47 -6.44 -21.86
CA SER A 279 4.91 -6.56 -21.65
C SER A 279 5.19 -7.79 -20.80
N ALA A 280 6.20 -8.56 -21.20
CA ALA A 280 6.73 -9.64 -20.37
C ALA A 280 7.48 -9.03 -19.17
N ALA A 281 7.48 -9.74 -18.05
CA ALA A 281 8.33 -9.44 -16.92
C ALA A 281 9.80 -9.66 -17.29
N TRP A 282 10.64 -8.66 -17.02
CA TRP A 282 12.08 -8.70 -17.24
C TRP A 282 12.79 -8.99 -15.91
N PRO A 283 13.94 -9.69 -15.92
CA PRO A 283 14.70 -9.92 -14.71
C PRO A 283 15.18 -8.58 -14.14
N PRO A 284 14.87 -8.24 -12.87
CA PRO A 284 15.22 -6.95 -12.31
C PRO A 284 16.74 -6.81 -12.15
N THR A 285 17.29 -5.68 -12.64
CA THR A 285 18.72 -5.36 -12.54
C THR A 285 19.13 -4.81 -11.18
N ILE A 286 18.17 -4.29 -10.42
CA ILE A 286 18.38 -3.70 -9.09
C ILE A 286 17.45 -4.43 -8.11
N PRO A 287 17.95 -4.87 -6.94
CA PRO A 287 17.10 -5.51 -5.94
C PRO A 287 16.00 -4.55 -5.48
N GLN A 288 14.76 -5.04 -5.48
CA GLN A 288 13.56 -4.31 -5.04
C GLN A 288 13.37 -4.36 -3.50
N THR A 289 14.44 -4.60 -2.76
CA THR A 289 14.43 -4.59 -1.29
C THR A 289 14.42 -3.14 -0.78
N LEU A 290 14.03 -2.96 0.49
CA LEU A 290 14.11 -1.65 1.16
C LEU A 290 15.53 -1.07 0.99
N PRO A 291 15.68 0.11 0.37
CA PRO A 291 17.00 0.61 0.04
C PRO A 291 17.79 0.90 1.31
N ALA A 292 19.08 0.58 1.31
CA ALA A 292 19.96 0.69 2.48
C ALA A 292 19.94 2.10 3.12
N ILE A 293 19.63 3.13 2.33
CA ILE A 293 19.44 4.51 2.79
C ILE A 293 18.38 4.66 3.90
N PHE A 294 17.35 3.79 3.94
CA PHE A 294 16.34 3.82 5.00
C PHE A 294 16.73 3.01 6.24
N LEU A 295 17.68 2.07 6.13
CA LEU A 295 18.09 1.19 7.23
C LEU A 295 19.33 1.72 7.98
N VAL A 296 20.28 2.33 7.26
CA VAL A 296 21.58 2.72 7.80
C VAL A 296 21.51 3.90 8.78
N PRO A 297 20.84 5.04 8.48
CA PRO A 297 20.80 6.17 9.41
C PRO A 297 20.14 5.85 10.76
N PRO A 298 18.98 5.16 10.83
CA PRO A 298 18.39 4.76 12.11
C PRO A 298 19.31 3.83 12.92
N GLY A 299 19.96 2.87 12.26
CA GLY A 299 20.91 1.97 12.92
C GLY A 299 22.10 2.74 13.51
N MET A 300 22.68 3.67 12.75
CA MET A 300 23.80 4.50 13.20
C MET A 300 23.43 5.34 14.42
N ILE A 301 22.22 5.94 14.43
CA ILE A 301 21.73 6.72 15.57
C ILE A 301 21.59 5.82 16.81
N LEU A 302 21.01 4.63 16.66
CA LEU A 302 20.83 3.69 17.77
C LEU A 302 22.17 3.25 18.37
N PHE A 303 23.15 2.90 17.52
CA PHE A 303 24.48 2.51 17.99
C PHE A 303 25.25 3.67 18.63
N ALA A 304 25.10 4.89 18.14
CA ALA A 304 25.70 6.07 18.76
C ALA A 304 25.15 6.33 20.18
N ILE A 305 23.84 6.18 20.36
CA ILE A 305 23.19 6.30 21.68
C ILE A 305 23.70 5.22 22.63
N LEU A 306 23.76 3.96 22.18
CA LEU A 306 24.27 2.85 22.98
C LEU A 306 25.75 3.04 23.35
N GLY A 307 26.57 3.53 22.42
CA GLY A 307 27.99 3.83 22.68
C GLY A 307 28.17 4.95 23.72
N ALA A 308 27.41 6.03 23.59
CA ALA A 308 27.42 7.12 24.58
C ALA A 308 26.97 6.62 25.96
N MET A 309 25.92 5.79 26.02
CA MET A 309 25.43 5.18 27.26
C MET A 309 26.49 4.27 27.89
N TYR A 310 27.23 3.49 27.09
CA TYR A 310 28.29 2.62 27.59
C TYR A 310 29.45 3.42 28.21
N VAL A 311 29.89 4.50 27.56
CA VAL A 311 30.97 5.35 28.07
C VAL A 311 30.58 6.05 29.37
N THR A 312 29.36 6.61 29.45
CA THR A 312 28.89 7.27 30.67
C THR A 312 28.71 6.29 31.82
N MET A 313 28.16 5.11 31.55
CA MET A 313 28.03 4.04 32.54
C MET A 313 29.39 3.62 33.07
N ARG A 314 30.38 3.39 32.20
CA ARG A 314 31.76 3.07 32.61
C ARG A 314 32.35 4.17 33.50
N ASN A 315 32.22 5.43 33.09
CA ASN A 315 32.75 6.56 33.86
C ASN A 315 32.06 6.74 35.22
N HIS A 316 30.79 6.35 35.36
CA HIS A 316 30.08 6.40 36.64
C HIS A 316 30.56 5.33 37.65
N PHE A 317 31.15 4.23 37.17
CA PHE A 317 31.71 3.18 38.02
C PHE A 317 33.17 3.44 38.44
N ASP A 318 33.85 4.43 37.83
CA ASP A 318 35.21 4.80 38.22
C ASP A 318 35.20 5.65 39.51
N ARG A 319 35.81 5.12 40.59
CA ARG A 319 35.93 5.79 41.90
C ARG A 319 37.32 6.40 42.11
N THR A 320 37.82 7.16 41.13
CA THR A 320 39.11 7.85 41.23
C THR A 320 38.92 9.32 41.53
N PHE A 321 39.70 9.88 42.46
CA PHE A 321 39.71 11.32 42.72
C PHE A 321 40.40 12.03 41.57
N ARG A 322 39.70 12.93 40.86
CA ARG A 322 40.27 13.62 39.68
C ARG A 322 40.61 15.08 39.95
N GLY A 323 40.15 15.65 41.06
CA GLY A 323 40.36 17.06 41.36
C GLY A 323 40.50 17.38 42.84
N GLU A 324 41.13 18.53 43.11
CA GLU A 324 41.33 19.08 44.45
C GLU A 324 40.03 19.27 45.22
N ALA A 325 38.99 19.83 44.58
CA ALA A 325 37.70 20.04 45.20
C ALA A 325 36.99 18.71 45.55
N GLU A 326 37.22 17.66 44.76
CA GLU A 326 36.66 16.33 45.01
C GLU A 326 37.38 15.63 46.17
N ALA A 327 38.72 15.76 46.22
CA ALA A 327 39.53 15.25 47.32
C ALA A 327 39.22 15.97 48.64
N GLU A 328 39.09 17.29 48.63
CA GLU A 328 38.77 18.10 49.81
C GLU A 328 37.33 17.84 50.31
N ALA A 329 36.35 17.72 49.40
CA ALA A 329 34.97 17.41 49.77
C ALA A 329 34.82 16.03 50.43
N VAL A 330 35.59 15.03 49.98
CA VAL A 330 35.49 13.65 50.48
C VAL A 330 36.35 13.45 51.74
N LEU A 331 37.59 13.96 51.76
CA LEU A 331 38.52 13.75 52.88
C LEU A 331 38.33 14.78 54.02
N LYS A 332 37.69 15.93 53.74
CA LYS A 332 37.53 17.05 54.68
C LYS A 332 38.85 17.60 55.25
N VAL A 333 39.94 17.42 54.50
CA VAL A 333 41.27 17.96 54.81
C VAL A 333 41.66 18.90 53.66
N PRO A 334 42.21 20.10 53.94
CA PRO A 334 42.63 21.01 52.89
C PRO A 334 43.74 20.39 52.04
N CYS A 335 43.63 20.50 50.73
CA CYS A 335 44.68 20.08 49.81
C CYS A 335 45.86 21.04 49.93
N MET A 336 47.04 20.56 50.34
CA MET A 336 48.23 21.41 50.48
C MET A 336 48.90 21.73 49.15
N GLY A 337 48.63 20.95 48.10
CA GLY A 337 49.15 21.19 46.76
C GLY A 337 49.04 19.98 45.84
N GLN A 338 49.01 20.22 44.53
CA GLN A 338 49.02 19.18 43.51
C GLN A 338 50.42 19.07 42.91
N ILE A 339 50.94 17.85 42.84
CA ILE A 339 52.27 17.56 42.29
C ILE A 339 52.09 16.76 40.99
N PRO A 340 52.71 17.17 39.87
CA PRO A 340 52.68 16.40 38.63
C PRO A 340 53.24 14.98 38.85
N GLU A 341 52.69 13.99 38.13
CA GLU A 341 53.11 12.60 38.26
C GLU A 341 54.62 12.43 38.06
N ALA A 342 55.23 11.74 39.02
CA ALA A 342 56.67 11.54 39.15
C ALA A 342 57.04 10.07 39.37
N CYS A 343 56.11 9.15 39.07
CA CYS A 343 56.22 7.75 39.43
C CYS A 343 57.31 7.05 38.61
N GLY A 344 58.25 6.37 39.28
CA GLY A 344 59.31 5.59 38.64
C GLY A 344 60.57 6.35 38.20
N MET A 345 60.85 7.53 38.78
CA MET A 345 62.05 8.30 38.45
C MET A 345 63.32 7.81 39.19
N HIS A 346 64.44 7.69 38.47
CA HIS A 346 65.75 7.42 39.07
C HIS A 346 66.30 8.61 39.86
N ALA A 347 67.20 8.34 40.83
CA ALA A 347 67.80 9.36 41.70
C ALA A 347 68.41 10.57 40.97
N LYS A 348 69.11 10.36 39.84
CA LYS A 348 69.67 11.45 39.00
C LYS A 348 68.58 12.36 38.41
N GLN A 349 67.47 11.77 37.99
CA GLN A 349 66.40 12.47 37.30
C GLN A 349 65.60 13.32 38.28
N LEU A 350 65.29 12.78 39.46
CA LEU A 350 64.65 13.52 40.55
C LEU A 350 65.54 14.68 41.02
N ARG A 351 66.85 14.43 41.21
CA ARG A 351 67.81 15.48 41.54
C ARG A 351 67.87 16.56 40.46
N ASN A 352 67.96 16.20 39.18
CA ASN A 352 68.03 17.20 38.11
C ASN A 352 66.71 17.99 37.99
N LEU A 353 65.56 17.35 38.15
CA LEU A 353 64.25 17.99 38.09
C LEU A 353 64.03 18.94 39.25
N VAL A 354 64.49 18.58 40.45
CA VAL A 354 64.31 19.37 41.66
C VAL A 354 65.42 20.38 41.87
N LEU A 355 66.70 20.09 41.60
CA LEU A 355 67.84 21.00 41.82
C LEU A 355 68.32 21.71 40.54
N GLY A 356 68.34 21.01 39.41
CA GLY A 356 68.79 21.55 38.12
C GLY A 356 67.78 22.48 37.45
N GLU A 357 66.50 22.07 37.38
CA GLU A 357 65.45 22.82 36.69
C GLU A 357 64.60 23.67 37.65
N ARG A 358 65.17 24.78 38.14
CA ARG A 358 64.50 25.71 39.10
C ARG A 358 63.11 26.21 38.68
N ARG A 359 62.77 26.17 37.38
CA ARG A 359 61.49 26.67 36.83
C ARG A 359 60.50 25.56 36.48
N SER A 360 60.86 24.29 36.63
CA SER A 360 59.97 23.16 36.31
C SER A 360 58.68 23.23 37.14
N ALA A 361 57.57 22.74 36.57
CA ALA A 361 56.28 22.72 37.27
C ALA A 361 56.37 21.87 38.55
N TYR A 362 57.11 20.76 38.49
CA TYR A 362 57.37 19.88 39.62
C TYR A 362 58.18 20.57 40.73
N SER A 363 59.32 21.19 40.41
CA SER A 363 60.13 21.89 41.42
C SER A 363 59.36 23.02 42.11
N ARG A 364 58.52 23.74 41.37
CA ARG A 364 57.65 24.79 41.94
C ARG A 364 56.59 24.21 42.85
N ALA A 365 55.93 23.12 42.45
CA ALA A 365 54.90 22.45 43.25
C ALA A 365 55.45 21.91 44.58
N VAL A 366 56.63 21.27 44.56
CA VAL A 366 57.28 20.75 45.77
C VAL A 366 57.75 21.90 46.67
N THR A 367 58.31 22.96 46.09
CA THR A 367 58.74 24.13 46.89
C THR A 367 57.53 24.85 47.49
N SER A 368 56.42 25.00 46.74
CA SER A 368 55.19 25.58 47.27
C SER A 368 54.60 24.73 48.38
N LEU A 369 54.65 23.41 48.25
CA LEU A 369 54.20 22.49 49.30
C LEU A 369 55.04 22.65 50.57
N LEU A 370 56.38 22.71 50.46
CA LEU A 370 57.26 22.91 51.61
C LEU A 370 57.01 24.26 52.31
N ILE A 371 56.74 25.32 51.53
CA ILE A 371 56.41 26.65 52.07
C ILE A 371 55.03 26.65 52.73
N ALA A 372 54.04 25.98 52.12
CA ALA A 372 52.67 25.88 52.64
C ALA A 372 52.59 25.05 53.92
N ALA A 373 53.42 24.00 54.04
CA ALA A 373 53.47 23.14 55.21
C ALA A 373 54.16 23.83 56.42
N ALA A 374 55.10 24.75 56.18
CA ALA A 374 55.94 25.34 57.22
C ALA A 374 56.06 26.88 57.18
N PRO A 375 54.97 27.66 57.01
CA PRO A 375 55.07 29.10 56.73
C PRO A 375 55.69 29.88 57.89
N ASN A 376 55.48 29.42 59.13
CA ASN A 376 55.96 30.06 60.35
C ASN A 376 57.37 29.59 60.73
N ALA A 377 57.65 28.29 60.62
CA ALA A 377 58.96 27.74 60.97
C ALA A 377 60.07 28.23 60.01
N LEU A 378 59.75 28.34 58.72
CA LEU A 378 60.68 28.90 57.73
C LEU A 378 60.95 30.39 57.96
N ARG A 379 59.92 31.18 58.35
CA ARG A 379 60.04 32.61 58.68
C ARG A 379 60.81 32.86 59.97
N ALA A 380 60.48 32.12 61.04
CA ALA A 380 61.09 32.25 62.36
C ALA A 380 62.50 31.64 62.44
N ARG A 381 62.97 30.99 61.37
CA ARG A 381 64.24 30.26 61.32
C ARG A 381 64.37 29.15 62.39
N SER A 382 63.24 28.62 62.88
CA SER A 382 63.23 27.52 63.83
C SER A 382 63.43 26.18 63.14
N SER A 383 63.80 25.16 63.91
CA SER A 383 63.85 23.78 63.40
C SER A 383 62.43 23.28 63.08
N TYR A 384 62.29 22.55 61.98
CA TYR A 384 61.01 22.09 61.43
C TYR A 384 61.07 20.60 61.13
N THR A 385 60.10 19.84 61.63
CA THR A 385 59.93 18.42 61.33
C THR A 385 58.69 18.21 60.46
N ALA A 386 58.87 17.57 59.30
CA ALA A 386 57.78 17.16 58.42
C ALA A 386 57.68 15.64 58.38
N LEU A 387 56.44 15.14 58.53
CA LEU A 387 56.11 13.74 58.45
C LEU A 387 55.40 13.47 57.12
N VAL A 388 55.91 12.52 56.34
CA VAL A 388 55.35 12.16 55.03
C VAL A 388 54.87 10.72 55.08
N THR A 389 53.60 10.47 54.73
CA THR A 389 53.01 9.12 54.65
C THR A 389 52.06 9.03 53.45
N SER A 390 51.80 7.80 52.99
CA SER A 390 51.01 7.49 51.81
C SER A 390 49.78 6.65 52.14
N SER A 391 48.71 6.79 51.34
CA SER A 391 47.48 6.00 51.53
C SER A 391 47.60 4.58 50.97
N VAL A 392 48.46 4.36 49.99
CA VAL A 392 48.73 3.05 49.38
C VAL A 392 50.24 2.89 49.16
N PRO A 393 50.82 1.68 49.25
CA PRO A 393 52.19 1.46 48.80
C PRO A 393 52.36 1.90 47.33
N GLN A 394 53.47 2.60 47.01
CA GLN A 394 53.79 3.14 45.68
C GLN A 394 52.96 4.37 45.24
N ASP A 395 52.31 5.07 46.17
CA ASP A 395 51.61 6.36 45.94
C ASP A 395 52.57 7.57 45.88
N GLY A 396 53.85 7.35 45.59
CA GLY A 396 54.85 8.42 45.45
C GLY A 396 55.35 9.06 46.76
N GLY A 397 55.06 8.47 47.94
CA GLY A 397 55.42 9.03 49.24
C GLY A 397 56.93 9.18 49.48
N THR A 398 57.72 8.18 49.10
CA THR A 398 59.19 8.23 49.18
C THR A 398 59.75 9.31 48.25
N GLU A 399 59.26 9.39 47.01
CA GLU A 399 59.66 10.40 46.03
C GLU A 399 59.32 11.82 46.52
N LEU A 400 58.16 11.98 47.17
CA LEU A 400 57.76 13.23 47.80
C LEU A 400 58.70 13.61 48.94
N ALA A 401 59.03 12.68 49.84
CA ALA A 401 59.95 12.93 50.96
C ALA A 401 61.34 13.37 50.46
N TRP A 402 61.87 12.69 49.45
CA TRP A 402 63.13 13.07 48.80
C TRP A 402 63.07 14.40 48.08
N SER A 403 61.99 14.67 47.34
CA SER A 403 61.83 15.96 46.65
C SER A 403 61.71 17.14 47.64
N LEU A 404 61.03 16.95 48.77
CA LEU A 404 60.97 17.95 49.85
C LEU A 404 62.34 18.15 50.50
N ALA A 405 63.12 17.08 50.71
CA ALA A 405 64.47 17.19 51.26
C ALA A 405 65.40 17.98 50.33
N LEU A 406 65.34 17.68 49.03
CA LEU A 406 66.07 18.40 47.97
C LEU A 406 65.61 19.86 47.84
N ALA A 407 64.32 20.15 48.01
CA ALA A 407 63.82 21.52 48.04
C ALA A 407 64.29 22.25 49.31
N GLY A 408 64.40 21.55 50.44
CA GLY A 408 64.89 22.09 51.71
C GLY A 408 66.34 22.57 51.66
N THR A 409 67.22 21.91 50.92
CA THR A 409 68.63 22.36 50.80
C THR A 409 68.75 23.70 50.09
N ARG A 410 67.82 24.02 49.17
CA ARG A 410 67.76 25.34 48.52
C ARG A 410 67.40 26.47 49.47
N LEU A 411 66.71 26.17 50.58
CA LEU A 411 66.35 27.15 51.60
C LEU A 411 67.50 27.43 52.58
N GLY A 412 68.69 26.81 52.38
CA GLY A 412 69.93 27.16 53.08
C GLY A 412 70.06 26.57 54.49
N GLY A 413 69.33 25.49 54.81
CA GLY A 413 69.42 24.78 56.09
C GLY A 413 70.14 23.43 55.97
N ARG A 414 70.71 22.94 57.09
CA ARG A 414 71.11 21.52 57.20
C ARG A 414 69.85 20.67 57.21
N VAL A 415 69.71 19.77 56.24
CA VAL A 415 68.54 18.90 56.05
C VAL A 415 68.91 17.47 56.43
N LEU A 416 68.09 16.86 57.28
CA LEU A 416 68.14 15.43 57.60
C LEU A 416 66.90 14.74 57.03
N LEU A 417 67.10 13.69 56.24
CA LEU A 417 66.04 12.79 55.80
C LEU A 417 66.16 11.47 56.58
N VAL A 418 65.13 11.14 57.35
CA VAL A 418 65.01 9.87 58.04
C VAL A 418 64.05 8.99 57.24
N ASP A 419 64.58 7.95 56.61
CA ASP A 419 63.78 7.01 55.83
C ASP A 419 63.43 5.77 56.66
N LEU A 420 62.15 5.67 57.05
CA LEU A 420 61.58 4.54 57.78
C LEU A 420 60.76 3.62 56.86
N GLU A 421 60.69 3.88 55.55
CA GLU A 421 59.89 3.07 54.62
C GLU A 421 60.68 1.87 54.06
N ARG A 422 60.36 0.67 54.54
CA ARG A 422 61.08 -0.57 54.15
C ARG A 422 60.91 -1.01 52.68
N LYS A 423 59.88 -0.53 51.97
CA LYS A 423 59.62 -0.90 50.56
C LYS A 423 60.08 0.16 49.54
N GLY A 424 60.22 1.41 49.94
CA GLY A 424 60.76 2.53 49.13
C GLY A 424 62.29 2.54 49.04
N VAL A 425 62.94 1.56 49.67
CA VAL A 425 64.40 1.40 49.81
C VAL A 425 65.14 1.42 48.46
N GLN A 426 64.49 1.15 47.33
CA GLN A 426 65.14 1.25 46.01
C GLN A 426 65.65 2.66 45.70
N LEU A 427 64.84 3.70 45.89
CA LEU A 427 65.23 5.08 45.61
C LEU A 427 66.29 5.55 46.62
N THR A 428 66.11 5.23 47.90
CA THR A 428 67.04 5.58 48.97
C THR A 428 68.39 4.88 48.81
N LEU A 429 68.40 3.60 48.38
CA LEU A 429 69.65 2.89 48.04
C LEU A 429 70.30 3.45 46.77
N GLU A 430 69.54 3.85 45.75
CA GLU A 430 70.09 4.52 44.58
C GLU A 430 70.81 5.82 44.98
N PHE A 431 70.18 6.66 45.81
CA PHE A 431 70.80 7.88 46.30
C PHE A 431 72.05 7.59 47.15
N LEU A 432 72.00 6.62 48.05
CA LEU A 432 73.14 6.25 48.88
C LEU A 432 74.31 5.67 48.07
N HIS A 433 74.04 4.76 47.13
CA HIS A 433 75.09 4.17 46.27
C HIS A 433 75.74 5.19 45.36
N GLN A 434 74.97 6.16 44.88
CA GLN A 434 75.45 7.07 43.85
C GLN A 434 76.14 8.32 44.42
N PHE A 435 75.79 8.74 45.64
CA PHE A 435 76.22 10.02 46.20
C PHE A 435 76.88 9.91 47.58
N SER A 436 76.96 8.71 48.16
CA SER A 436 77.66 8.49 49.44
C SER A 436 79.00 7.79 49.23
N GLU A 437 80.08 8.37 49.76
CA GLU A 437 81.42 7.78 49.74
C GLU A 437 81.65 6.77 50.89
N ARG A 438 80.80 6.79 51.93
CA ARG A 438 80.91 5.90 53.11
C ARG A 438 79.72 4.94 53.20
N LYS A 439 80.00 3.64 53.35
CA LYS A 439 79.00 2.65 53.76
C LYS A 439 78.67 2.85 55.24
N ASN A 440 77.45 3.31 55.52
CA ASN A 440 76.95 3.43 56.87
C ASN A 440 76.86 2.04 57.52
N ARG A 441 77.34 1.90 58.75
CA ARG A 441 77.36 0.62 59.50
C ARG A 441 76.23 0.48 60.51
N HIS A 442 75.53 1.57 60.83
CA HIS A 442 74.53 1.64 61.90
C HIS A 442 73.22 2.28 61.40
N SER A 443 72.07 1.82 61.91
CA SER A 443 70.74 2.26 61.47
C SER A 443 70.10 3.29 62.42
N PHE A 444 68.96 3.88 62.00
CA PHE A 444 68.13 4.73 62.86
C PHE A 444 67.79 4.05 64.20
N ALA A 445 67.58 2.74 64.18
CA ALA A 445 67.30 1.94 65.36
C ALA A 445 68.45 1.96 66.38
N ASP A 446 69.69 1.84 65.90
CA ASP A 446 70.88 1.86 66.72
C ASP A 446 71.10 3.23 67.38
N TYR A 447 70.74 4.33 66.69
CA TYR A 447 70.80 5.68 67.24
C TYR A 447 69.76 5.90 68.34
N VAL A 448 68.49 5.54 68.10
CA VAL A 448 67.40 5.69 69.09
C VAL A 448 67.65 4.83 70.33
N CYS A 449 68.27 3.66 70.18
CA CYS A 449 68.65 2.79 71.31
C CYS A 449 69.98 3.19 71.98
N ASN A 450 70.54 4.37 71.65
CA ASN A 450 71.80 4.91 72.19
C ASN A 450 73.01 3.96 72.03
N ARG A 451 73.02 3.17 70.95
CA ARG A 451 74.11 2.23 70.61
C ARG A 451 75.21 2.87 69.78
N CYS A 452 74.93 4.03 69.17
CA CYS A 452 75.84 4.78 68.31
C CYS A 452 75.61 6.29 68.42
N ASP A 453 76.67 7.07 68.24
CA ASP A 453 76.57 8.53 68.14
C ASP A 453 75.94 8.97 66.81
N LEU A 454 75.37 10.19 66.78
CA LEU A 454 74.71 10.78 65.60
C LEU A 454 75.59 10.73 64.34
N GLU A 455 76.90 10.96 64.47
CA GLU A 455 77.84 10.93 63.34
C GLU A 455 78.06 9.52 62.74
N GLY A 456 77.81 8.46 63.53
CA GLY A 456 77.95 7.07 63.10
C GLY A 456 76.68 6.50 62.44
N ALA A 457 75.52 7.12 62.68
CA ALA A 457 74.23 6.71 62.13
C ALA A 457 73.82 7.52 60.88
N VAL A 458 74.46 8.65 60.60
CA VAL A 458 74.12 9.52 59.46
C VAL A 458 75.07 9.32 58.28
N ALA A 459 74.51 9.08 57.09
CA ALA A 459 75.23 9.13 55.82
C ALA A 459 75.19 10.56 55.26
N ARG A 460 76.35 11.25 55.24
CA ARG A 460 76.48 12.61 54.70
C ARG A 460 76.65 12.61 53.18
N LEU A 461 75.71 13.21 52.44
CA LEU A 461 75.80 13.35 50.99
C LEU A 461 76.33 14.75 50.63
N HIS A 462 77.67 14.89 50.60
CA HIS A 462 78.35 16.18 50.43
C HIS A 462 78.02 16.89 49.10
N GLU A 463 77.72 16.14 48.02
CA GLU A 463 77.35 16.73 46.73
C GLU A 463 76.00 17.44 46.72
N ILE A 464 75.08 17.01 47.60
CA ILE A 464 73.67 17.48 47.58
C ILE A 464 73.33 18.29 48.85
N GLY A 465 74.14 18.17 49.91
CA GLY A 465 73.95 18.89 51.17
C GLY A 465 72.83 18.30 52.03
N ILE A 466 72.54 16.99 51.87
CA ILE A 466 71.54 16.26 52.66
C ILE A 466 72.25 15.21 53.48
N ASP A 467 71.82 15.08 54.72
CA ASP A 467 72.20 13.99 55.61
C ASP A 467 71.05 12.98 55.65
N VAL A 468 71.37 11.69 55.54
CA VAL A 468 70.34 10.63 55.46
C VAL A 468 70.56 9.60 56.55
N MET A 469 69.47 9.21 57.20
CA MET A 469 69.42 8.13 58.17
C MET A 469 68.40 7.10 57.70
N THR A 470 68.77 5.82 57.69
CA THR A 470 67.90 4.73 57.22
C THR A 470 67.60 3.73 58.34
N ALA A 471 66.40 3.16 58.33
CA ALA A 471 66.08 2.00 59.16
C ALA A 471 66.63 0.71 58.53
N ALA A 472 67.17 -0.23 59.33
CA ALA A 472 67.60 -1.51 58.79
C ALA A 472 66.38 -2.38 58.45
N PRO A 473 66.49 -3.31 57.48
CA PRO A 473 65.38 -4.20 57.09
C PRO A 473 64.84 -5.07 58.23
N SER A 474 65.71 -5.37 59.22
CA SER A 474 65.46 -6.27 60.34
C SER A 474 64.89 -5.58 61.59
N ASP A 475 64.78 -4.25 61.58
CA ASP A 475 64.42 -3.47 62.77
C ASP A 475 62.90 -3.33 62.93
N ASP A 476 62.36 -3.58 64.12
CA ASP A 476 60.93 -3.41 64.42
C ASP A 476 60.58 -1.96 64.77
N LEU A 477 59.85 -1.28 63.88
CA LEU A 477 59.61 0.18 63.98
C LEU A 477 58.66 0.52 65.14
N LEU A 478 57.69 -0.36 65.45
CA LEU A 478 56.81 -0.19 66.61
C LEU A 478 57.57 -0.23 67.94
N ALA A 479 58.52 -1.15 68.07
CA ALA A 479 59.36 -1.26 69.26
C ALA A 479 60.30 -0.04 69.41
N LEU A 480 60.81 0.48 68.29
CA LEU A 480 61.69 1.66 68.28
C LEU A 480 60.96 2.96 68.62
N LEU A 481 59.73 3.12 68.14
CA LEU A 481 58.89 4.27 68.47
C LEU A 481 58.35 4.23 69.91
N SER A 482 58.38 3.07 70.56
CA SER A 482 57.94 2.88 71.95
C SER A 482 59.06 3.13 72.99
N CYS A 483 60.31 3.39 72.57
CA CYS A 483 61.38 3.80 73.48
C CYS A 483 61.08 5.20 74.05
N GLU A 484 61.10 5.36 75.38
CA GLU A 484 60.69 6.56 76.14
C GLU A 484 61.45 7.87 75.82
N ASP A 485 62.48 7.86 74.97
CA ASP A 485 63.38 8.99 74.73
C ASP A 485 63.17 9.74 73.39
N GLY A 486 62.06 9.52 72.68
CA GLY A 486 61.80 10.16 71.37
C GLY A 486 61.89 11.70 71.36
N GLY A 487 61.48 12.35 72.45
CA GLY A 487 61.58 13.81 72.60
C GLY A 487 63.02 14.33 72.71
N LYS A 488 63.92 13.55 73.34
CA LYS A 488 65.35 13.89 73.43
C LYS A 488 66.04 13.70 72.09
N VAL A 489 65.75 12.59 71.41
CA VAL A 489 66.24 12.32 70.05
C VAL A 489 65.85 13.46 69.11
N MET A 490 64.59 13.89 69.13
CA MET A 490 64.15 15.00 68.28
C MET A 490 64.81 16.34 68.66
N ALA A 491 65.04 16.60 69.95
CA ALA A 491 65.76 17.79 70.40
C ALA A 491 67.23 17.79 69.93
N ASP A 492 67.91 16.64 70.00
CA ASP A 492 69.28 16.46 69.52
C ASP A 492 69.39 16.63 68.00
N LEU A 493 68.42 16.08 67.27
CA LEU A 493 68.28 16.30 65.83
C LEU A 493 68.02 17.77 65.51
N HIS A 494 67.18 18.46 66.28
CA HIS A 494 66.88 19.88 66.08
C HIS A 494 68.03 20.82 66.45
N ALA A 495 68.94 20.41 67.33
CA ALA A 495 70.16 21.16 67.64
C ALA A 495 71.14 21.18 66.45
N THR A 496 71.17 20.11 65.67
CA THR A 496 72.09 19.96 64.53
C THR A 496 71.43 20.34 63.20
N TYR A 497 70.20 19.89 62.97
CA TYR A 497 69.47 20.01 61.72
C TYR A 497 68.32 21.00 61.82
N ARG A 498 68.17 21.81 60.77
CA ARG A 498 67.09 22.80 60.68
C ARG A 498 65.82 22.20 60.09
N ILE A 499 65.96 21.30 59.13
CA ILE A 499 64.82 20.62 58.48
C ILE A 499 65.01 19.13 58.67
N VAL A 500 64.07 18.49 59.36
CA VAL A 500 64.03 17.04 59.53
C VAL A 500 62.81 16.52 58.79
N ILE A 501 63.01 15.63 57.83
CA ILE A 501 61.92 15.01 57.06
C ILE A 501 61.92 13.53 57.40
N ILE A 502 60.78 13.04 57.87
CA ILE A 502 60.62 11.63 58.27
C ILE A 502 59.67 10.98 57.26
N ASN A 503 60.20 10.04 56.48
CA ASN A 503 59.42 9.23 55.56
C ASN A 503 58.86 8.02 56.31
N LEU A 504 57.53 7.93 56.42
CA LEU A 504 56.83 6.83 57.07
C LEU A 504 56.28 5.82 56.07
N PRO A 505 56.08 4.56 56.49
CA PRO A 505 55.35 3.59 55.69
C PRO A 505 53.89 4.01 55.45
N SER A 506 53.28 3.42 54.42
CA SER A 506 51.87 3.64 54.09
C SER A 506 50.95 3.36 55.29
N ALA A 507 50.04 4.30 55.56
CA ALA A 507 49.09 4.23 56.67
C ALA A 507 48.10 3.06 56.53
N LEU A 508 47.93 2.53 55.32
CA LEU A 508 47.01 1.44 55.02
C LEU A 508 47.75 0.11 55.17
N GLY A 509 47.70 -0.44 56.38
CA GLY A 509 48.20 -1.78 56.69
C GLY A 509 49.21 -1.87 57.84
N ARG A 510 49.66 -0.75 58.44
CA ARG A 510 50.53 -0.76 59.63
C ARG A 510 50.21 0.39 60.60
N PRO A 511 50.10 0.14 61.91
CA PRO A 511 49.76 1.17 62.89
C PRO A 511 50.91 2.14 63.20
N GLU A 512 52.13 1.85 62.73
CA GLU A 512 53.36 2.64 62.93
C GLU A 512 53.21 4.13 62.59
N ALA A 513 52.45 4.46 61.54
CA ALA A 513 52.24 5.85 61.12
C ALA A 513 51.34 6.67 62.06
N LYS A 514 50.62 6.03 62.99
CA LYS A 514 49.72 6.70 63.96
C LYS A 514 50.40 7.03 65.30
N PHE A 515 51.63 6.54 65.53
CA PHE A 515 52.30 6.63 66.84
C PHE A 515 53.27 7.81 66.97
N LEU A 516 53.51 8.58 65.91
CA LEU A 516 54.27 9.84 66.00
C LEU A 516 53.31 11.02 66.26
N PRO A 517 53.52 11.80 67.34
CA PRO A 517 52.70 12.98 67.66
C PRO A 517 52.98 14.17 66.74
#